data_AF-A0A836VDU6-F1
#
_entry.id   AF-A0A836VDU6-F1
#
_cell.length_a   1.000
_cell.length_b   1.000
_cell.length_c   1.000
_cell.angle_alpha   90.00
_cell.angle_beta   90.00
_cell.angle_gamma   90.00
#
_symmetry.space_group_name_H-M   'P 1'
#
loop_
_entity.id
_entity.type
_entity.pdbx_description
1 polymer ?
#
loop_
_entity_poly.entity_id
_entity_poly.type
_entity_poly.pdbx_seq_one_letter_code
_entity_poly.pdbx_strand_id
1 'polypeptide(L)'
;MEARVENSSSELFVEELPPEVAARVGGRLSAGEVVRMQVASDMADEQRYGEQWLVVTEQRVLVVPSDGREGAGVDELALAQVGEVRTQELVGGGRLEVEGKEGTGQISICYSSTLVAKFAEVAGGIRQLSKGETLTLPTQMELSRCEGCGRLLPEKDGICPFCISKWDTIRRIAAFLAPYRKRVMVFVAVSMAMTGMELVPPLLVKYIIDDVLTPKAGVELLLWFVAGLAGARLLFWGLDLTAGLLRADLSAWTARDVRAKLYRSLQFLPLRFYETRKVGNLMSRFMNDSDRLEMFLLFALPFVLNNSLMLVGILGLLFYMNWELTLYVLVPIPFIVLGGLRKWDSLRRLWNKYHVKWSRFTTHLNESISGIRVVKSFAQERREEERFNKGNDELREALVVAERTWYIFYTILNFIMSFGIFLVWYFGGRQILNNELTLGVLMAFISYIWQLYRPL
;
A
#
# COMPACT_ATOMS: atom_id res chain seq x y z
N MET A 1 -4.62 18.69 -6.71
CA MET A 1 -5.48 19.66 -7.41
C MET A 1 -4.72 20.04 -8.67
N GLU A 2 -5.45 20.05 -9.79
CA GLU A 2 -5.11 20.69 -11.08
C GLU A 2 -3.95 20.13 -11.91
N ALA A 3 -4.32 19.25 -12.85
CA ALA A 3 -4.11 19.49 -14.29
C ALA A 3 -5.15 18.62 -15.02
N ARG A 4 -6.35 19.18 -15.21
CA ARG A 4 -7.40 18.61 -16.05
C ARG A 4 -7.05 19.02 -17.48
N VAL A 5 -6.33 18.15 -18.19
CA VAL A 5 -6.13 18.33 -19.64
C VAL A 5 -7.44 17.91 -20.29
N GLU A 6 -8.23 18.89 -20.71
CA GLU A 6 -9.35 18.70 -21.62
C GLU A 6 -8.79 18.30 -22.99
N ASN A 7 -8.41 17.03 -23.16
CA ASN A 7 -8.10 16.50 -24.48
C ASN A 7 -9.43 16.22 -25.19
N SER A 8 -9.65 16.89 -26.33
CA SER A 8 -10.78 16.59 -27.19
C SER A 8 -10.72 15.12 -27.62
N SER A 9 -11.88 14.49 -27.71
CA SER A 9 -12.08 13.06 -28.02
C SER A 9 -11.42 12.56 -29.33
N SER A 10 -10.83 13.45 -30.13
CA SER A 10 -10.17 13.18 -31.40
C SER A 10 -8.71 12.75 -31.28
N GLU A 11 -7.92 13.22 -30.31
CA GLU A 11 -6.46 13.02 -30.36
C GLU A 11 -6.01 11.57 -30.10
N LEU A 12 -6.78 10.81 -29.31
CA LEU A 12 -6.36 9.48 -28.85
C LEU A 12 -6.47 8.38 -29.92
N PHE A 13 -7.31 8.61 -30.92
CA PHE A 13 -7.55 7.71 -32.05
C PHE A 13 -7.24 8.37 -33.39
N VAL A 14 -6.57 9.53 -33.37
CA VAL A 14 -6.07 10.23 -34.55
C VAL A 14 -4.57 10.49 -34.37
N GLU A 15 -3.79 9.41 -34.39
CA GLU A 15 -2.33 9.43 -34.23
C GLU A 15 -1.63 10.01 -35.47
N GLU A 16 -0.55 10.79 -35.30
CA GLU A 16 0.16 11.39 -36.44
C GLU A 16 0.76 10.33 -37.37
N LEU A 17 0.37 10.37 -38.65
CA LEU A 17 0.85 9.45 -39.68
C LEU A 17 2.30 9.76 -40.08
N PRO A 18 3.19 8.75 -40.19
CA PRO A 18 4.50 8.91 -40.80
C PRO A 18 4.38 9.47 -42.22
N PRO A 19 5.34 10.28 -42.71
CA PRO A 19 5.26 10.93 -44.02
C PRO A 19 5.03 9.94 -45.19
N GLU A 20 5.63 8.75 -45.10
CA GLU A 20 5.51 7.68 -46.10
C GLU A 20 4.09 7.11 -46.14
N VAL A 21 3.50 6.87 -44.97
CA VAL A 21 2.13 6.36 -44.83
C VAL A 21 1.12 7.44 -45.24
N ALA A 22 1.36 8.70 -44.85
CA ALA A 22 0.52 9.84 -45.21
C ALA A 22 0.44 10.04 -46.73
N ALA A 23 1.54 9.85 -47.47
CA ALA A 23 1.54 9.92 -48.93
C ALA A 23 0.69 8.80 -49.57
N ARG A 24 0.75 7.57 -49.03
CA ARG A 24 -0.03 6.43 -49.52
C ARG A 24 -1.52 6.56 -49.21
N VAL A 25 -1.86 7.10 -48.04
CA VAL A 25 -3.23 7.42 -47.65
C VAL A 25 -3.76 8.57 -48.51
N GLY A 26 -3.01 9.66 -48.65
CA GLY A 26 -3.41 10.83 -49.44
C GLY A 26 -3.64 10.53 -50.92
N GLY A 27 -2.90 9.60 -51.52
CA GLY A 27 -3.11 9.14 -52.89
C GLY A 27 -4.39 8.32 -53.12
N ARG A 28 -5.05 7.85 -52.04
CA ARG A 28 -6.26 7.01 -52.06
C ARG A 28 -7.52 7.76 -51.61
N LEU A 29 -7.38 8.89 -50.92
CA LEU A 29 -8.49 9.68 -50.39
C LEU A 29 -9.10 10.58 -51.47
N SER A 30 -10.42 10.72 -51.42
CA SER A 30 -11.16 11.67 -52.26
C SER A 30 -10.93 13.10 -51.76
N ALA A 31 -10.97 14.10 -52.66
CA ALA A 31 -10.84 15.50 -52.27
C ALA A 31 -11.94 15.91 -51.25
N GLY A 32 -11.55 16.19 -50.01
CA GLY A 32 -12.46 16.57 -48.91
C GLY A 32 -12.97 15.42 -48.03
N GLU A 33 -12.44 14.20 -48.20
CA GLU A 33 -12.79 13.05 -47.36
C GLU A 33 -12.19 13.20 -45.94
N VAL A 34 -13.04 13.15 -44.90
CA VAL A 34 -12.62 13.38 -43.51
C VAL A 34 -12.20 12.06 -42.85
N VAL A 35 -10.98 12.03 -42.31
CA VAL A 35 -10.48 10.93 -41.48
C VAL A 35 -11.12 11.01 -40.10
N ARG A 36 -11.73 9.92 -39.64
CA ARG A 36 -12.41 9.82 -38.34
C ARG A 36 -11.57 9.08 -37.30
N MET A 37 -10.77 8.10 -37.72
CA MET A 37 -9.79 7.40 -36.87
C MET A 37 -8.54 7.06 -37.68
N GLN A 38 -7.36 7.20 -37.08
CA GLN A 38 -6.08 6.73 -37.60
C GLN A 38 -5.26 6.20 -36.43
N VAL A 39 -4.95 4.90 -36.46
CA VAL A 39 -4.26 4.21 -35.36
C VAL A 39 -3.16 3.28 -35.88
N ALA A 40 -2.02 3.30 -35.21
CA ALA A 40 -0.94 2.36 -35.43
C ALA A 40 -1.17 1.03 -34.69
N SER A 41 -0.76 -0.04 -35.36
CA SER A 41 -0.53 -1.36 -34.82
C SER A 41 0.98 -1.68 -34.76
N ASP A 42 1.38 -2.49 -33.80
CA ASP A 42 2.74 -2.95 -33.56
C ASP A 42 3.05 -4.35 -34.14
N MET A 43 2.13 -4.91 -34.93
CA MET A 43 2.31 -6.18 -35.64
C MET A 43 2.12 -6.00 -37.15
N ALA A 44 3.05 -6.55 -37.95
CA ALA A 44 2.95 -6.58 -39.41
C ALA A 44 2.13 -7.77 -39.93
N ASP A 45 2.16 -8.89 -39.21
CA ASP A 45 1.37 -10.09 -39.45
C ASP A 45 1.19 -10.87 -38.13
N GLU A 46 0.62 -12.09 -38.15
CA GLU A 46 0.40 -12.89 -36.93
C GLU A 46 1.68 -13.22 -36.15
N GLN A 47 2.84 -13.18 -36.79
CA GLN A 47 4.09 -13.75 -36.25
C GLN A 47 5.24 -12.74 -36.20
N ARG A 48 5.06 -11.52 -36.72
CA ARG A 48 6.13 -10.54 -36.84
C ARG A 48 5.71 -9.18 -36.31
N TYR A 49 6.54 -8.64 -35.41
CA TYR A 49 6.50 -7.23 -35.04
C TYR A 49 6.86 -6.37 -36.25
N GLY A 50 6.08 -5.31 -36.45
CA GLY A 50 6.20 -4.36 -37.54
C GLY A 50 4.99 -3.42 -37.52
N GLU A 51 5.07 -2.29 -38.22
CA GLU A 51 4.08 -1.24 -38.05
C GLU A 51 3.03 -1.27 -39.17
N GLN A 52 1.75 -1.32 -38.80
CA GLN A 52 0.62 -1.21 -39.73
C GLN A 52 -0.33 -0.13 -39.25
N TRP A 53 -0.91 0.61 -40.18
CA TRP A 53 -1.81 1.71 -39.90
C TRP A 53 -3.23 1.37 -40.35
N LEU A 54 -4.18 1.54 -39.44
CA LEU A 54 -5.60 1.45 -39.75
C LEU A 54 -6.16 2.87 -39.82
N VAL A 55 -6.68 3.24 -40.99
CA VAL A 55 -7.29 4.55 -41.24
C VAL A 55 -8.75 4.35 -41.60
N VAL A 56 -9.65 5.01 -40.86
CA VAL A 56 -11.09 4.94 -41.04
C VAL A 56 -11.61 6.33 -41.38
N THR A 57 -12.26 6.45 -42.52
CA THR A 57 -12.92 7.67 -42.99
C THR A 57 -14.43 7.53 -42.90
N GLU A 58 -15.15 8.55 -43.32
CA GLU A 58 -16.62 8.48 -43.49
C GLU A 58 -17.05 7.52 -44.61
N GLN A 59 -16.15 7.12 -45.50
CA GLN A 59 -16.49 6.35 -46.70
C GLN A 59 -15.80 4.98 -46.78
N ARG A 60 -14.64 4.79 -46.13
CA ARG A 60 -13.85 3.55 -46.26
C ARG A 60 -12.98 3.26 -45.03
N VAL A 61 -12.56 1.99 -44.94
CA VAL A 61 -11.56 1.48 -44.00
C VAL A 61 -10.34 1.07 -44.81
N LEU A 62 -9.16 1.54 -44.39
CA LEU A 62 -7.87 1.29 -45.04
C LEU A 62 -6.91 0.65 -44.05
N VAL A 63 -6.20 -0.40 -44.47
CA VAL A 63 -5.03 -0.93 -43.75
C VAL A 63 -3.79 -0.70 -44.61
N VAL A 64 -2.84 0.06 -44.06
CA VAL A 64 -1.63 0.51 -44.74
C VAL A 64 -0.41 -0.04 -44.00
N PRO A 65 0.36 -0.95 -44.61
CA PRO A 65 1.63 -1.38 -44.02
C PRO A 65 2.69 -0.27 -44.11
N SER A 66 3.42 -0.06 -43.00
CA SER A 66 4.55 0.89 -42.91
C SER A 66 5.81 0.34 -43.61
N ASP A 67 5.93 -0.99 -43.69
CA ASP A 67 7.01 -1.67 -44.39
C ASP A 67 6.94 -1.36 -45.90
N GLY A 68 7.78 -0.43 -46.36
CA GLY A 68 7.90 0.06 -47.74
C GLY A 68 8.33 -0.98 -48.80
N ARG A 69 7.89 -2.24 -48.70
CA ARG A 69 8.02 -3.21 -49.78
C ARG A 69 7.11 -2.77 -50.93
N GLU A 70 7.72 -2.38 -52.05
CA GLU A 70 7.03 -2.20 -53.33
C GLU A 70 6.20 -3.46 -53.63
N GLY A 71 4.87 -3.34 -53.55
CA GLY A 71 3.92 -4.45 -53.76
C GLY A 71 3.08 -4.86 -52.54
N ALA A 72 3.35 -4.35 -51.33
CA ALA A 72 2.42 -4.54 -50.21
C ALA A 72 1.18 -3.66 -50.44
N GLY A 73 0.09 -4.28 -50.91
CA GLY A 73 -1.17 -3.59 -51.22
C GLY A 73 -1.75 -2.88 -50.00
N VAL A 74 -2.38 -1.73 -50.23
CA VAL A 74 -3.27 -1.11 -49.24
C VAL A 74 -4.62 -1.80 -49.37
N ASP A 75 -5.00 -2.53 -48.33
CA ASP A 75 -6.30 -3.19 -48.25
C ASP A 75 -7.37 -2.14 -47.96
N GLU A 76 -8.44 -2.16 -48.74
CA GLU A 76 -9.47 -1.14 -48.75
C GLU A 76 -10.85 -1.76 -48.84
N LEU A 77 -11.77 -1.27 -48.01
CA LEU A 77 -13.16 -1.71 -47.97
C LEU A 77 -14.05 -0.51 -47.75
N ALA A 78 -15.06 -0.34 -48.61
CA ALA A 78 -16.03 0.72 -48.47
C ALA A 78 -16.85 0.52 -47.19
N LEU A 79 -17.02 1.58 -46.40
CA LEU A 79 -17.71 1.54 -45.11
C LEU A 79 -19.17 1.06 -45.26
N ALA A 80 -19.82 1.40 -46.38
CA ALA A 80 -21.17 0.94 -46.73
C ALA A 80 -21.27 -0.58 -46.96
N GLN A 81 -20.16 -1.20 -47.39
CA GLN A 81 -20.04 -2.63 -47.63
C GLN A 81 -19.65 -3.40 -46.38
N VAL A 82 -19.31 -2.76 -45.25
CA VAL A 82 -18.98 -3.45 -44.00
C VAL A 82 -20.20 -4.21 -43.48
N GLY A 83 -20.04 -5.52 -43.33
CA GLY A 83 -21.04 -6.43 -42.78
C GLY A 83 -20.81 -6.67 -41.30
N GLU A 84 -19.67 -7.28 -40.96
CA GLU A 84 -19.35 -7.65 -39.59
C GLU A 84 -17.95 -7.20 -39.17
N VAL A 85 -17.81 -6.75 -37.93
CA VAL A 85 -16.54 -6.28 -37.36
C VAL A 85 -16.27 -7.07 -36.08
N ARG A 86 -15.25 -7.92 -36.11
CA ARG A 86 -14.87 -8.81 -35.01
C ARG A 86 -13.46 -8.55 -34.53
N THR A 87 -13.25 -8.71 -33.23
CA THR A 87 -11.92 -8.78 -32.62
C THR A 87 -11.69 -10.19 -32.12
N GLN A 88 -10.71 -10.88 -32.69
CA GLN A 88 -10.32 -12.23 -32.30
C GLN A 88 -9.13 -12.16 -31.34
N GLU A 89 -9.24 -12.82 -30.19
CA GLU A 89 -8.11 -12.98 -29.27
C GLU A 89 -7.13 -14.03 -29.81
N LEU A 90 -5.84 -13.67 -29.86
CA LEU A 90 -4.74 -14.53 -30.28
C LEU A 90 -3.72 -14.66 -29.14
N VAL A 91 -2.80 -15.62 -29.25
CA VAL A 91 -1.74 -15.76 -28.24
C VAL A 91 -0.80 -14.57 -28.34
N GLY A 92 -0.75 -13.75 -27.28
CA GLY A 92 0.12 -12.58 -27.19
C GLY A 92 -0.47 -11.29 -27.80
N GLY A 93 -1.71 -11.32 -28.29
CA GLY A 93 -2.35 -10.17 -28.93
C GLY A 93 -3.76 -10.43 -29.42
N GLY A 94 -4.15 -9.74 -30.49
CA GLY A 94 -5.44 -9.94 -31.14
C GLY A 94 -5.40 -9.54 -32.60
N ARG A 95 -6.48 -9.84 -33.30
CA ARG A 95 -6.72 -9.42 -34.67
C ARG A 95 -8.07 -8.73 -34.78
N LEU A 96 -8.11 -7.60 -35.45
CA LEU A 96 -9.35 -6.94 -35.86
C LEU A 96 -9.65 -7.38 -37.29
N GLU A 97 -10.81 -8.00 -37.50
CA GLU A 97 -11.32 -8.45 -38.80
C GLU A 97 -12.57 -7.65 -39.15
N VAL A 98 -12.57 -7.09 -40.36
CA VAL A 98 -13.70 -6.37 -40.94
C VAL A 98 -14.12 -7.14 -42.20
N GLU A 99 -15.26 -7.81 -42.14
CA GLU A 99 -15.83 -8.57 -43.25
C GLU A 99 -16.89 -7.74 -43.99
N GLY A 100 -16.81 -7.75 -45.32
CA GLY A 100 -17.80 -7.14 -46.20
C GLY A 100 -19.09 -7.97 -46.33
N LYS A 101 -20.22 -7.30 -46.58
CA LYS A 101 -21.51 -7.92 -46.92
C LYS A 101 -21.35 -8.74 -48.19
N GLU A 102 -21.95 -9.93 -48.21
CA GLU A 102 -21.98 -10.80 -49.39
C GLU A 102 -20.59 -11.15 -49.97
N GLY A 103 -19.54 -11.17 -49.15
CA GLY A 103 -18.19 -11.57 -49.57
C GLY A 103 -17.45 -10.50 -50.40
N THR A 104 -17.84 -9.23 -50.28
CA THR A 104 -17.23 -8.09 -51.00
C THR A 104 -15.79 -7.75 -50.61
N GLY A 105 -15.21 -8.47 -49.65
CA GLY A 105 -13.82 -8.35 -49.21
C GLY A 105 -13.66 -8.58 -47.71
N GLN A 106 -12.43 -8.79 -47.26
CA GLN A 106 -12.08 -8.89 -45.84
C GLN A 106 -10.80 -8.10 -45.58
N ILE A 107 -10.79 -7.31 -44.51
CA ILE A 107 -9.59 -6.62 -44.02
C ILE A 107 -9.25 -7.18 -42.65
N SER A 108 -7.96 -7.40 -42.40
CA SER A 108 -7.49 -7.79 -41.08
C SER A 108 -6.25 -7.00 -40.66
N ILE A 109 -6.17 -6.65 -39.37
CA ILE A 109 -4.97 -6.05 -38.76
C ILE A 109 -4.68 -6.76 -37.43
N CYS A 110 -3.46 -7.24 -37.26
CA CYS A 110 -3.00 -7.89 -36.03
C CYS A 110 -2.41 -6.83 -35.09
N TYR A 111 -2.45 -7.03 -33.77
CA TYR A 111 -1.89 -6.13 -32.75
C TYR A 111 -1.47 -6.91 -31.50
N SER A 112 -0.50 -6.39 -30.73
CA SER A 112 -0.06 -7.04 -29.50
C SER A 112 -1.05 -6.89 -28.34
N SER A 113 -0.84 -7.67 -27.28
CA SER A 113 -1.65 -7.63 -26.06
C SER A 113 -1.71 -6.25 -25.39
N THR A 114 -0.76 -5.36 -25.71
CA THR A 114 -0.71 -3.98 -25.20
C THR A 114 -1.81 -3.11 -25.81
N LEU A 115 -2.25 -3.41 -27.05
CA LEU A 115 -3.18 -2.58 -27.82
C LEU A 115 -4.63 -3.14 -27.85
N VAL A 116 -4.93 -4.21 -27.09
CA VAL A 116 -6.26 -4.85 -27.07
C VAL A 116 -7.38 -3.87 -26.75
N ALA A 117 -7.20 -3.01 -25.74
CA ALA A 117 -8.20 -2.02 -25.37
C ALA A 117 -8.42 -0.99 -26.50
N LYS A 118 -7.33 -0.53 -27.13
CA LYS A 118 -7.36 0.43 -28.25
C LYS A 118 -8.15 -0.13 -29.44
N PHE A 119 -7.84 -1.36 -29.86
CA PHE A 119 -8.49 -1.98 -31.02
C PHE A 119 -9.93 -2.45 -30.74
N ALA A 120 -10.30 -2.73 -29.49
CA ALA A 120 -11.68 -2.98 -29.12
C ALA A 120 -12.57 -1.72 -29.32
N GLU A 121 -12.06 -0.55 -28.92
CA GLU A 121 -12.76 0.73 -29.13
C GLU A 121 -12.82 1.11 -30.62
N VAL A 122 -11.74 0.89 -31.37
CA VAL A 122 -11.72 1.11 -32.83
C VAL A 122 -12.71 0.20 -33.55
N ALA A 123 -12.81 -1.07 -33.16
CA ALA A 123 -13.82 -1.99 -33.68
C ALA A 123 -15.25 -1.49 -33.40
N GLY A 124 -15.49 -0.97 -32.18
CA GLY A 124 -16.74 -0.31 -31.81
C GLY A 124 -17.03 0.92 -32.69
N GLY A 125 -16.03 1.76 -32.92
CA GLY A 125 -16.13 2.95 -33.76
C GLY A 125 -16.46 2.62 -35.22
N ILE A 126 -15.83 1.59 -35.80
CA ILE A 126 -16.15 1.12 -37.17
C ILE A 126 -17.61 0.63 -37.24
N ARG A 127 -18.10 -0.09 -36.23
CA ARG A 127 -19.51 -0.54 -36.19
C ARG A 127 -20.51 0.62 -36.10
N GLN A 128 -20.18 1.67 -35.37
CA GLN A 128 -21.03 2.87 -35.28
C GLN A 128 -21.06 3.58 -36.63
N LEU A 129 -19.89 3.81 -37.23
CA LEU A 129 -19.78 4.47 -38.53
C LEU A 129 -20.46 3.68 -39.66
N SER A 130 -20.34 2.35 -39.69
CA SER A 130 -20.99 1.52 -40.73
C SER A 130 -22.52 1.53 -40.65
N LYS A 131 -23.09 1.87 -39.49
CA LYS A 131 -24.53 2.04 -39.29
C LYS A 131 -25.01 3.49 -39.48
N GLY A 132 -24.10 4.43 -39.76
CA GLY A 132 -24.41 5.85 -39.81
C GLY A 132 -24.67 6.49 -38.44
N GLU A 133 -24.25 5.85 -37.35
CA GLU A 133 -24.35 6.38 -35.99
C GLU A 133 -23.23 7.41 -35.72
N THR A 134 -23.47 8.33 -34.77
CA THR A 134 -22.43 9.28 -34.34
C THR A 134 -21.31 8.55 -33.60
N LEU A 135 -20.08 8.74 -34.08
CA LEU A 135 -18.89 8.16 -33.46
C LEU A 135 -18.74 8.63 -32.01
N THR A 136 -18.78 7.67 -31.09
CA THR A 136 -18.57 7.86 -29.65
C THR A 136 -17.38 7.02 -29.21
N LEU A 137 -16.20 7.64 -29.22
CA LEU A 137 -14.98 7.06 -28.69
C LEU A 137 -14.73 7.54 -27.26
N PRO A 138 -14.15 6.70 -26.39
CA PRO A 138 -13.79 7.11 -25.05
C PRO A 138 -12.70 8.18 -25.08
N THR A 139 -12.84 9.19 -24.22
CA THR A 139 -11.88 10.30 -24.11
C THR A 139 -10.58 9.90 -23.42
N GLN A 140 -10.55 8.76 -22.72
CA GLN A 140 -9.40 8.22 -22.00
C GLN A 140 -9.39 6.69 -22.10
N MET A 141 -8.22 6.11 -22.36
CA MET A 141 -8.03 4.66 -22.25
C MET A 141 -7.77 4.27 -20.80
N GLU A 142 -8.35 3.14 -20.38
CA GLU A 142 -8.13 2.58 -19.06
C GLU A 142 -6.64 2.19 -18.89
N LEU A 143 -5.93 2.88 -17.99
CA LEU A 143 -4.52 2.62 -17.68
C LEU A 143 -4.40 1.30 -16.91
N SER A 144 -3.76 0.30 -17.52
CA SER A 144 -3.41 -0.97 -16.88
C SER A 144 -2.02 -0.96 -16.24
N ARG A 145 -1.17 0.01 -16.61
CA ARG A 145 0.20 0.18 -16.13
C ARG A 145 0.42 1.62 -15.69
N CYS A 146 1.28 1.80 -14.69
CA CYS A 146 1.67 3.10 -14.21
C CYS A 146 2.59 3.81 -15.22
N GLU A 147 2.26 5.03 -15.62
CA GLU A 147 3.06 5.83 -16.55
C GLU A 147 4.46 6.16 -15.99
N GLY A 148 4.59 6.33 -14.66
CA GLY A 148 5.86 6.68 -14.03
C GLY A 148 6.83 5.51 -13.84
N CYS A 149 6.34 4.27 -13.63
CA CYS A 149 7.22 3.12 -13.32
C CYS A 149 6.96 1.86 -14.16
N GLY A 150 5.99 1.86 -15.08
CA GLY A 150 5.65 0.75 -15.97
C GLY A 150 5.03 -0.48 -15.31
N ARG A 151 4.85 -0.49 -13.98
CA ARG A 151 4.27 -1.62 -13.22
C ARG A 151 2.77 -1.73 -13.48
N LEU A 152 2.27 -2.97 -13.46
CA LEU A 152 0.83 -3.25 -13.50
C LEU A 152 0.11 -2.59 -12.32
N LEU A 153 -0.97 -1.88 -12.62
CA LEU A 153 -1.81 -1.25 -11.61
C LEU A 153 -2.76 -2.29 -10.98
N PRO A 154 -3.02 -2.23 -9.66
CA PRO A 154 -3.94 -3.15 -9.00
C PRO A 154 -5.40 -3.00 -9.46
N GLU A 155 -5.79 -1.77 -9.78
CA GLU A 155 -7.07 -1.42 -10.38
C GLU A 155 -6.78 -0.59 -11.63
N LYS A 156 -7.54 -0.78 -12.72
CA LYS A 156 -7.42 0.06 -13.93
C LYS A 156 -7.70 1.53 -13.57
N ASP A 157 -6.91 2.45 -14.11
CA ASP A 157 -6.89 3.87 -13.74
C ASP A 157 -6.60 4.13 -12.25
N GLY A 158 -6.10 3.11 -11.55
CA GLY A 158 -5.80 3.17 -10.13
C GLY A 158 -4.51 3.94 -9.84
N ILE A 159 -4.41 4.45 -8.61
CA ILE A 159 -3.19 5.11 -8.15
C ILE A 159 -2.10 4.06 -7.93
N CYS A 160 -0.89 4.30 -8.45
CA CYS A 160 0.23 3.40 -8.26
C CYS A 160 0.71 3.40 -6.79
N PRO A 161 0.69 2.26 -6.08
CA PRO A 161 1.13 2.17 -4.68
C PRO A 161 2.64 2.44 -4.47
N PHE A 162 3.43 2.34 -5.54
CA PHE A 162 4.88 2.52 -5.50
C PHE A 162 5.31 3.95 -5.85
N CYS A 163 4.59 4.63 -6.74
CA CYS A 163 4.88 6.00 -7.13
C CYS A 163 4.20 7.05 -6.25
N ILE A 164 3.18 6.67 -5.46
CA ILE A 164 2.52 7.60 -4.55
C ILE A 164 3.48 8.06 -3.46
N SER A 165 3.54 9.37 -3.23
CA SER A 165 4.27 9.95 -2.12
C SER A 165 3.60 9.51 -0.80
N LYS A 166 4.37 8.79 0.02
CA LYS A 166 3.89 8.35 1.35
C LYS A 166 3.50 9.54 2.22
N TRP A 167 4.23 10.65 2.09
CA TRP A 167 3.98 11.87 2.88
C TRP A 167 2.66 12.55 2.52
N ASP A 168 2.30 12.66 1.24
CA ASP A 168 1.02 13.28 0.86
C ASP A 168 -0.15 12.38 1.27
N THR A 169 0.05 11.06 1.23
CA THR A 169 -0.92 10.09 1.74
C THR A 169 -1.14 10.29 3.24
N ILE A 170 -0.07 10.37 4.03
CA ILE A 170 -0.14 10.63 5.47
C ILE A 170 -0.82 11.98 5.74
N ARG A 171 -0.46 13.03 4.99
CA ARG A 171 -1.09 14.36 5.12
C ARG A 171 -2.58 14.32 4.83
N ARG A 172 -3.00 13.59 3.80
CA ARG A 172 -4.41 13.41 3.44
C ARG A 172 -5.18 12.62 4.49
N ILE A 173 -4.57 11.58 5.06
CA ILE A 173 -5.16 10.81 6.17
C ILE A 173 -5.25 11.68 7.43
N ALA A 174 -4.21 12.44 7.76
CA ALA A 174 -4.19 13.37 8.88
C ALA A 174 -5.20 14.51 8.74
N ALA A 175 -5.58 14.89 7.51
CA ALA A 175 -6.61 15.90 7.28
C ALA A 175 -7.99 15.48 7.84
N PHE A 176 -8.25 14.18 8.05
CA PHE A 176 -9.47 13.72 8.73
C PHE A 176 -9.52 14.13 10.22
N LEU A 177 -8.37 14.41 10.83
CA LEU A 177 -8.27 14.91 12.20
C LEU A 177 -8.43 16.44 12.29
N ALA A 178 -8.37 17.17 11.16
CA ALA A 178 -8.44 18.64 11.14
C ALA A 178 -9.69 19.22 11.83
N PRO A 179 -10.90 18.65 11.69
CA PRO A 179 -12.09 19.13 12.42
C PRO A 179 -11.94 19.03 13.94
N TYR A 180 -11.11 18.09 14.42
CA TYR A 180 -10.90 17.77 15.83
C TYR A 180 -9.59 18.35 16.38
N ARG A 181 -8.98 19.33 15.71
CA ARG A 181 -7.64 19.89 16.05
C ARG A 181 -7.44 20.22 17.53
N LYS A 182 -8.45 20.74 18.22
CA LYS A 182 -8.36 21.07 19.67
C LYS A 182 -8.24 19.81 20.52
N ARG A 183 -9.07 18.79 20.26
CA ARG A 183 -9.05 17.52 20.99
C ARG A 183 -7.76 16.76 20.73
N VAL A 184 -7.29 16.77 19.48
CA VAL A 184 -6.00 16.19 19.10
C VAL A 184 -4.84 16.89 19.82
N MET A 185 -4.85 18.22 19.90
CA MET A 185 -3.82 18.98 20.62
C MET A 185 -3.81 18.65 22.11
N VAL A 186 -4.98 18.54 22.75
CA VAL A 186 -5.09 18.11 24.15
C VAL A 186 -4.57 16.68 24.32
N PHE A 187 -4.96 15.74 23.45
CA PHE A 187 -4.49 14.36 23.48
C PHE A 187 -2.95 14.27 23.32
N VAL A 188 -2.39 15.02 22.38
CA VAL A 188 -0.93 15.09 22.19
C VAL A 188 -0.25 15.68 23.42
N ALA A 189 -0.77 16.77 23.99
CA ALA A 189 -0.22 17.38 25.20
C ALA A 189 -0.25 16.43 26.41
N VAL A 190 -1.36 15.73 26.62
CA VAL A 190 -1.48 14.70 27.67
C VAL A 190 -0.50 13.55 27.42
N SER A 191 -0.35 13.11 26.18
CA SER A 191 0.61 12.05 25.82
C SER A 191 2.07 12.46 26.04
N MET A 192 2.41 13.73 25.75
CA MET A 192 3.73 14.28 26.03
C MET A 192 3.98 14.40 27.54
N ALA A 193 2.99 14.85 28.32
CA ALA A 193 3.08 14.90 29.77
C ALA A 193 3.25 13.50 30.38
N MET A 194 2.53 12.52 29.85
CA MET A 194 2.64 11.11 30.24
C MET A 194 4.04 10.56 29.96
N THR A 195 4.60 10.85 28.78
CA THR A 195 5.98 10.49 28.40
C THR A 195 6.99 11.10 29.38
N GLY A 196 6.82 12.38 29.74
CA GLY A 196 7.67 13.04 30.74
C GLY A 196 7.56 12.41 32.14
N MET A 197 6.35 12.04 32.56
CA MET A 197 6.13 11.36 33.85
C MET A 197 6.74 9.97 33.90
N GLU A 198 6.87 9.27 32.77
CA GLU A 198 7.53 7.95 32.71
C GLU A 198 9.05 8.03 32.96
N LEU A 199 9.66 9.20 32.74
CA LEU A 199 11.08 9.46 33.03
C LEU A 199 11.36 9.75 34.50
N VAL A 200 10.36 10.13 35.29
CA VAL A 200 10.53 10.55 36.70
C VAL A 200 10.91 9.39 37.64
N PRO A 201 10.31 8.18 37.58
CA PRO A 201 10.57 7.12 38.53
C PRO A 201 12.05 6.71 38.67
N PRO A 202 12.84 6.52 37.58
CA PRO A 202 14.25 6.22 37.72
C PRO A 202 15.06 7.33 38.42
N LEU A 203 14.73 8.61 38.20
CA LEU A 203 15.37 9.72 38.91
C LEU A 203 15.06 9.70 40.40
N LEU A 204 13.79 9.47 40.77
CA LEU A 204 13.41 9.36 42.17
C LEU A 204 14.10 8.17 42.84
N VAL A 205 14.23 7.04 42.17
CA VAL A 205 14.99 5.89 42.67
C VAL A 205 16.46 6.24 42.86
N LYS A 206 17.09 6.99 41.94
CA LYS A 206 18.44 7.53 42.14
C LYS A 206 18.53 8.32 43.44
N TYR A 207 17.66 9.32 43.63
CA TYR A 207 17.70 10.18 44.82
C TYR A 207 17.41 9.41 46.12
N ILE A 208 16.50 8.42 46.09
CA ILE A 208 16.27 7.52 47.23
C ILE A 208 17.58 6.80 47.61
N ILE A 209 18.34 6.33 46.63
CA ILE A 209 19.58 5.60 46.91
C ILE A 209 20.67 6.54 47.42
N ASP A 210 20.90 7.65 46.71
CA ASP A 210 22.03 8.56 46.96
C ASP A 210 21.80 9.45 48.19
N ASP A 211 20.58 9.94 48.41
CA ASP A 211 20.31 10.93 49.47
C ASP A 211 19.69 10.29 50.73
N VAL A 212 19.16 9.07 50.64
CA VAL A 212 18.46 8.42 51.77
C VAL A 212 19.12 7.13 52.21
N LEU A 213 19.29 6.16 51.31
CA LEU A 213 19.74 4.81 51.68
C LEU A 213 21.24 4.74 51.96
N THR A 214 22.07 5.39 51.15
CA THR A 214 23.53 5.42 51.35
C THR A 214 23.96 6.23 52.58
N PRO A 215 23.48 7.47 52.82
CA PRO A 215 23.80 8.22 54.03
C PRO A 215 22.97 7.78 55.26
N LYS A 216 21.95 6.91 55.08
CA LYS A 216 21.00 6.50 56.12
C LYS A 216 20.30 7.69 56.78
N ALA A 217 19.81 8.63 55.98
CA ALA A 217 19.26 9.92 56.40
C ALA A 217 17.95 9.86 57.22
N GLY A 218 17.35 8.68 57.39
CA GLY A 218 16.16 8.46 58.22
C GLY A 218 14.90 8.11 57.43
N VAL A 219 13.92 7.54 58.15
CA VAL A 219 12.68 6.99 57.57
C VAL A 219 11.74 8.10 57.07
N GLU A 220 11.79 9.29 57.65
CA GLU A 220 10.94 10.42 57.24
C GLU A 220 11.26 10.90 55.82
N LEU A 221 12.55 11.11 55.51
CA LEU A 221 12.97 11.49 54.17
C LEU A 221 12.66 10.38 53.15
N LEU A 222 12.83 9.11 53.54
CA LEU A 222 12.41 7.97 52.72
C LEU A 222 10.92 8.03 52.39
N LEU A 223 10.08 8.33 53.39
CA LEU A 223 8.63 8.43 53.22
C LEU A 223 8.26 9.53 52.23
N TRP A 224 8.93 10.68 52.26
CA TRP A 224 8.70 11.76 51.29
C TRP A 224 9.03 11.34 49.85
N PHE A 225 10.17 10.69 49.61
CA PHE A 225 10.52 10.23 48.26
C PHE A 225 9.63 9.09 47.79
N VAL A 226 9.26 8.15 48.66
CA VAL A 226 8.33 7.06 48.33
C VAL A 226 6.93 7.62 48.05
N ALA A 227 6.46 8.59 48.84
CA ALA A 227 5.20 9.30 48.59
C ALA A 227 5.26 10.08 47.27
N GLY A 228 6.39 10.71 46.95
CA GLY A 228 6.63 11.36 45.66
C GLY A 228 6.59 10.38 44.49
N LEU A 229 7.19 9.20 44.65
CA LEU A 229 7.14 8.13 43.64
C LEU A 229 5.71 7.61 43.44
N ALA A 230 4.98 7.37 44.53
CA ALA A 230 3.58 6.99 44.48
C ALA A 230 2.72 8.07 43.80
N GLY A 231 2.93 9.35 44.15
CA GLY A 231 2.27 10.50 43.54
C GLY A 231 2.55 10.61 42.04
N ALA A 232 3.81 10.45 41.62
CA ALA A 232 4.19 10.44 40.20
C ALA A 232 3.52 9.29 39.43
N ARG A 233 3.42 8.10 40.05
CA ARG A 233 2.73 6.94 39.45
C ARG A 233 1.21 7.13 39.36
N LEU A 234 0.59 7.67 40.41
CA LEU A 234 -0.83 8.00 40.41
C LEU A 234 -1.15 9.04 39.33
N LEU A 235 -0.31 10.06 39.19
CA LEU A 235 -0.45 11.07 38.15
C LEU A 235 -0.27 10.47 36.75
N PHE A 236 0.73 9.60 36.57
CA PHE A 236 0.90 8.85 35.31
C PHE A 236 -0.36 8.05 34.96
N TRP A 237 -0.95 7.30 35.89
CA TRP A 237 -2.18 6.55 35.63
C TRP A 237 -3.38 7.46 35.34
N GLY A 238 -3.47 8.62 36.00
CA GLY A 238 -4.47 9.63 35.66
C GLY A 238 -4.30 10.16 34.23
N LEU A 239 -3.06 10.43 33.81
CA LEU A 239 -2.74 10.85 32.44
C LEU A 239 -3.01 9.74 31.42
N ASP A 240 -2.68 8.48 31.73
CA ASP A 240 -2.95 7.34 30.85
C ASP A 240 -4.46 7.09 30.69
N LEU A 241 -5.21 7.15 31.78
CA LEU A 241 -6.67 7.05 31.74
C LEU A 241 -7.29 8.17 30.90
N THR A 242 -6.87 9.43 31.12
CA THR A 242 -7.38 10.57 30.35
C THR A 242 -6.99 10.49 28.88
N ALA A 243 -5.76 10.07 28.57
CA ALA A 243 -5.32 9.81 27.20
C ALA A 243 -6.15 8.69 26.54
N GLY A 244 -6.46 7.62 27.27
CA GLY A 244 -7.29 6.51 26.82
C GLY A 244 -8.72 6.95 26.49
N LEU A 245 -9.36 7.74 27.36
CA LEU A 245 -10.69 8.28 27.14
C LEU A 245 -10.73 9.24 25.94
N LEU A 246 -9.78 10.18 25.87
CA LEU A 246 -9.65 11.11 24.73
C LEU A 246 -9.43 10.37 23.41
N ARG A 247 -8.62 9.31 23.44
CA ARG A 247 -8.35 8.46 22.27
C ARG A 247 -9.60 7.73 21.82
N ALA A 248 -10.36 7.11 22.74
CA ALA A 248 -11.60 6.42 22.44
C ALA A 248 -12.63 7.35 21.79
N ASP A 249 -12.78 8.56 22.32
CA ASP A 249 -13.64 9.58 21.72
C ASP A 249 -13.15 9.95 20.31
N LEU A 250 -11.88 10.35 20.17
CA LEU A 250 -11.30 10.71 18.87
C LEU A 250 -11.46 9.59 17.83
N SER A 251 -11.34 8.34 18.25
CA SER A 251 -11.62 7.13 17.45
C SER A 251 -13.02 7.14 16.91
N ALA A 252 -14.01 7.20 17.80
CA ALA A 252 -15.41 7.13 17.40
C ALA A 252 -15.80 8.28 16.46
N TRP A 253 -15.36 9.51 16.75
CA TRP A 253 -15.64 10.68 15.92
C TRP A 253 -15.00 10.59 14.53
N THR A 254 -13.73 10.18 14.46
CA THR A 254 -13.00 10.05 13.19
C THR A 254 -13.59 8.92 12.35
N ALA A 255 -13.84 7.76 12.95
CA ALA A 255 -14.43 6.60 12.27
C ALA A 255 -15.82 6.93 11.70
N ARG A 256 -16.66 7.61 12.48
CA ARG A 256 -17.99 8.05 12.03
C ARG A 256 -17.89 8.93 10.77
N ASP A 257 -17.01 9.92 10.76
CA ASP A 257 -16.90 10.86 9.64
C ASP A 257 -16.29 10.20 8.39
N VAL A 258 -15.32 9.30 8.58
CA VAL A 258 -14.75 8.49 7.49
C VAL A 258 -15.82 7.60 6.87
N ARG A 259 -16.57 6.85 7.70
CA ARG A 259 -17.67 5.99 7.24
C ARG A 259 -18.77 6.81 6.54
N ALA A 260 -19.14 7.97 7.05
CA ALA A 260 -20.13 8.83 6.42
C ALA A 260 -19.68 9.33 5.03
N LYS A 261 -18.40 9.73 4.89
CA LYS A 261 -17.83 10.14 3.60
C LYS A 261 -17.73 8.97 2.60
N LEU A 262 -17.32 7.80 3.08
CA LEU A 262 -17.27 6.59 2.25
C LEU A 262 -18.66 6.18 1.78
N TYR A 263 -19.64 6.17 2.69
CA TYR A 263 -21.03 5.85 2.36
C TYR A 263 -21.60 6.82 1.33
N ARG A 264 -21.41 8.13 1.54
CA ARG A 264 -21.79 9.14 0.55
C ARG A 264 -21.13 8.86 -0.80
N SER A 265 -19.82 8.62 -0.82
CA SER A 265 -19.09 8.38 -2.06
C SER A 265 -19.63 7.15 -2.81
N LEU A 266 -19.94 6.06 -2.10
CA LEU A 266 -20.54 4.87 -2.68
C LEU A 266 -21.89 5.22 -3.36
N GLN A 267 -22.77 5.97 -2.70
CA GLN A 267 -24.07 6.33 -3.29
C GLN A 267 -23.98 7.11 -4.61
N PHE A 268 -22.92 7.89 -4.82
CA PHE A 268 -22.73 8.71 -6.02
C PHE A 268 -21.86 8.04 -7.11
N LEU A 269 -21.44 6.79 -6.93
CA LEU A 269 -20.71 6.05 -7.97
C LEU A 269 -21.65 5.56 -9.09
N PRO A 270 -21.20 5.57 -10.36
CA PRO A 270 -22.00 5.13 -11.50
C PRO A 270 -22.28 3.62 -11.47
N LEU A 271 -23.39 3.18 -12.08
CA LEU A 271 -23.84 1.78 -12.05
C LEU A 271 -22.77 0.80 -12.60
N ARG A 272 -22.03 1.18 -13.64
CA ARG A 272 -20.91 0.40 -14.22
C ARG A 272 -19.85 0.00 -13.17
N PHE A 273 -19.67 0.79 -12.12
CA PHE A 273 -18.76 0.46 -11.02
C PHE A 273 -19.23 -0.79 -10.24
N TYR A 274 -20.54 -0.98 -10.11
CA TYR A 274 -21.15 -2.08 -9.36
C TYR A 274 -21.24 -3.37 -10.18
N GLU A 275 -21.34 -3.27 -11.50
CA GLU A 275 -21.35 -4.43 -12.41
C GLU A 275 -20.02 -5.19 -12.42
N THR A 276 -18.91 -4.49 -12.16
CA THR A 276 -17.55 -5.05 -12.19
C THR A 276 -17.02 -5.48 -10.83
N ARG A 277 -17.76 -5.24 -9.73
CA ARG A 277 -17.25 -5.46 -8.35
C ARG A 277 -18.26 -6.17 -7.45
N LYS A 278 -17.80 -7.23 -6.77
CA LYS A 278 -18.61 -7.95 -5.77
C LYS A 278 -18.96 -7.03 -4.58
N VAL A 279 -20.25 -6.96 -4.23
CA VAL A 279 -20.77 -6.17 -3.09
C VAL A 279 -20.03 -6.53 -1.78
N GLY A 280 -19.70 -7.80 -1.57
CA GLY A 280 -18.94 -8.24 -0.39
C GLY A 280 -17.54 -7.61 -0.27
N ASN A 281 -16.85 -7.36 -1.39
CA ASN A 281 -15.56 -6.69 -1.38
C ASN A 281 -15.71 -5.20 -1.00
N LEU A 282 -16.77 -4.55 -1.47
CA LEU A 282 -17.08 -3.16 -1.11
C LEU A 282 -17.40 -3.04 0.38
N MET A 283 -18.20 -3.99 0.91
CA MET A 283 -18.53 -4.02 2.33
C MET A 283 -17.31 -4.28 3.22
N SER A 284 -16.40 -5.16 2.77
CA SER A 284 -15.13 -5.41 3.47
C SER A 284 -14.24 -4.16 3.50
N ARG A 285 -14.12 -3.42 2.39
CA ARG A 285 -13.38 -2.15 2.35
C ARG A 285 -14.01 -1.10 3.26
N PHE A 286 -15.34 -0.98 3.25
CA PHE A 286 -16.05 -0.03 4.10
C PHE A 286 -15.80 -0.28 5.59
N MET A 287 -15.87 -1.54 6.03
CA MET A 287 -15.65 -1.89 7.44
C MET A 287 -14.16 -1.91 7.79
N ASN A 288 -13.37 -2.75 7.12
CA ASN A 288 -11.99 -3.02 7.53
C ASN A 288 -11.02 -1.88 7.22
N ASP A 289 -11.14 -1.19 6.08
CA ASP A 289 -10.18 -0.13 5.75
C ASP A 289 -10.45 1.14 6.56
N SER A 290 -11.72 1.40 6.93
CA SER A 290 -12.06 2.45 7.89
C SER A 290 -11.41 2.21 9.25
N ASP A 291 -11.50 0.97 9.75
CA ASP A 291 -10.94 0.60 11.06
C ASP A 291 -9.40 0.65 11.04
N ARG A 292 -8.77 0.26 9.92
CA ARG A 292 -7.31 0.38 9.75
C ARG A 292 -6.84 1.83 9.72
N LEU A 293 -7.60 2.72 9.10
CA LEU A 293 -7.28 4.15 9.04
C LEU A 293 -7.38 4.78 10.43
N GLU A 294 -8.40 4.40 11.21
CA GLU A 294 -8.54 4.76 12.63
C GLU A 294 -7.36 4.26 13.46
N MET A 295 -7.03 2.96 13.35
CA MET A 295 -5.89 2.35 14.05
C MET A 295 -4.59 3.11 13.75
N PHE A 296 -4.34 3.45 12.48
CA PHE A 296 -3.15 4.18 12.08
C PHE A 296 -3.08 5.58 12.71
N LEU A 297 -4.18 6.34 12.67
CA LEU A 297 -4.23 7.71 13.16
C LEU A 297 -4.11 7.83 14.68
N LEU A 298 -4.66 6.87 15.42
CA LEU A 298 -4.85 7.00 16.87
C LEU A 298 -3.98 6.07 17.70
N PHE A 299 -3.39 5.04 17.08
CA PHE A 299 -2.43 4.16 17.73
C PHE A 299 -1.05 4.27 17.10
N ALA A 300 -0.92 4.04 15.79
CA ALA A 300 0.40 3.97 15.16
C ALA A 300 1.15 5.31 15.18
N LEU A 301 0.48 6.41 14.80
CA LEU A 301 1.11 7.72 14.77
C LEU A 301 1.49 8.23 16.18
N PRO A 302 0.61 8.19 17.20
CA PRO A 302 0.98 8.54 18.57
C PRO A 302 2.06 7.63 19.16
N PHE A 303 2.04 6.33 18.84
CA PHE A 303 3.10 5.40 19.24
C PHE A 303 4.47 5.86 18.73
N VAL A 304 4.60 6.18 17.45
CA VAL A 304 5.87 6.66 16.89
C VAL A 304 6.31 7.98 17.54
N LEU A 305 5.38 8.91 17.73
CA LEU A 305 5.67 10.21 18.37
C LEU A 305 6.15 10.05 19.81
N ASN A 306 5.42 9.31 20.63
CA ASN A 306 5.74 9.11 22.05
C ASN A 306 7.07 8.35 22.22
N ASN A 307 7.31 7.29 21.45
CA ASN A 307 8.56 6.55 21.54
C ASN A 307 9.75 7.37 21.03
N SER A 308 9.57 8.21 20.00
CA SER A 308 10.64 9.11 19.54
C SER A 308 10.99 10.15 20.62
N LEU A 309 9.97 10.75 21.26
CA LEU A 309 10.17 11.71 22.34
C LEU A 309 10.81 11.05 23.57
N MET A 310 10.36 9.84 23.93
CA MET A 310 10.93 9.04 25.00
C MET A 310 12.41 8.76 24.76
N LEU A 311 12.75 8.30 23.55
CA LEU A 311 14.13 8.01 23.16
C LEU A 311 15.02 9.25 23.29
N VAL A 312 14.57 10.40 22.78
CA VAL A 312 15.30 11.68 22.91
C VAL A 312 15.45 12.09 24.38
N GLY A 313 14.39 11.97 25.17
CA GLY A 313 14.38 12.31 26.59
C GLY A 313 15.33 11.44 27.41
N ILE A 314 15.29 10.11 27.22
CA ILE A 314 16.19 9.17 27.89
C ILE A 314 17.63 9.45 27.50
N LEU A 315 17.93 9.57 26.20
CA LEU A 315 19.31 9.84 25.76
C LEU A 315 19.82 11.16 26.35
N GLY A 316 19.02 12.22 26.32
CA GLY A 316 19.38 13.51 26.93
C GLY A 316 19.71 13.38 28.42
N LEU A 317 18.89 12.64 29.18
CA LEU A 317 19.13 12.38 30.60
C LEU A 317 20.39 11.54 30.85
N LEU A 318 20.60 10.48 30.08
CA LEU A 318 21.77 9.62 30.22
C LEU A 318 23.06 10.39 29.93
N PHE A 319 23.11 11.15 28.82
CA PHE A 319 24.27 11.99 28.50
C PHE A 319 24.53 13.06 29.57
N TYR A 320 23.48 13.65 30.13
CA TYR A 320 23.60 14.60 31.23
C TYR A 320 24.16 13.95 32.51
N MET A 321 23.77 12.71 32.82
CA MET A 321 24.22 12.00 34.02
C MET A 321 25.65 11.46 33.89
N ASN A 322 25.97 10.80 32.77
CA ASN A 322 27.33 10.31 32.48
C ASN A 322 27.47 9.98 30.98
N TRP A 323 28.20 10.81 30.24
CA TRP A 323 28.37 10.62 28.81
C TRP A 323 29.19 9.37 28.44
N GLU A 324 30.21 9.01 29.22
CA GLU A 324 31.05 7.84 28.97
C GLU A 324 30.24 6.54 29.11
N LEU A 325 29.48 6.43 30.20
CA LEU A 325 28.59 5.29 30.46
C LEU A 325 27.49 5.18 29.42
N THR A 326 27.00 6.33 28.92
CA THR A 326 26.01 6.38 27.84
C THR A 326 26.58 5.80 26.54
N LEU A 327 27.85 6.03 26.21
CA LEU A 327 28.45 5.42 25.02
C LEU A 327 28.43 3.89 25.10
N TYR A 328 28.69 3.29 26.27
CA TYR A 328 28.58 1.85 26.46
C TYR A 328 27.13 1.33 26.30
N VAL A 329 26.13 2.10 26.75
CA VAL A 329 24.70 1.79 26.50
C VAL A 329 24.36 1.83 25.02
N LEU A 330 25.01 2.68 24.23
CA LEU A 330 24.75 2.79 22.79
C LEU A 330 25.40 1.67 21.98
N VAL A 331 26.42 0.97 22.51
CA VAL A 331 27.15 -0.08 21.77
C VAL A 331 26.25 -1.16 21.17
N PRO A 332 25.22 -1.70 21.84
CA PRO A 332 24.34 -2.71 21.26
C PRO A 332 23.43 -2.19 20.13
N ILE A 333 23.12 -0.89 20.11
CA ILE A 333 22.11 -0.32 19.20
C ILE A 333 22.47 -0.50 17.71
N PRO A 334 23.70 -0.17 17.24
CA PRO A 334 24.09 -0.42 15.86
C PRO A 334 23.90 -1.88 15.42
N PHE A 335 24.16 -2.86 16.29
CA PHE A 335 23.99 -4.27 15.99
C PHE A 335 22.51 -4.66 15.87
N ILE A 336 21.65 -4.11 16.74
CA ILE A 336 20.20 -4.30 16.68
C ILE A 336 19.65 -3.72 15.37
N VAL A 337 20.02 -2.47 15.04
CA VAL A 337 19.56 -1.79 13.82
C VAL A 337 20.03 -2.54 12.57
N LEU A 338 21.32 -2.89 12.48
CA LEU A 338 21.87 -3.59 11.32
C LEU A 338 21.27 -5.00 11.18
N GLY A 339 21.12 -5.72 12.29
CA GLY A 339 20.47 -7.03 12.33
C GLY A 339 19.02 -6.97 11.85
N GLY A 340 18.28 -5.96 12.32
CA GLY A 340 16.91 -5.66 11.89
C GLY A 340 16.83 -5.39 10.40
N LEU A 341 17.60 -4.43 9.89
CA LEU A 341 17.61 -4.08 8.47
C LEU A 341 17.95 -5.29 7.58
N ARG A 342 18.93 -6.11 7.99
CA ARG A 342 19.35 -7.29 7.21
C ARG A 342 18.34 -8.42 7.22
N LYS A 343 17.60 -8.63 8.31
CA LYS A 343 16.62 -9.71 8.45
C LYS A 343 15.19 -9.31 8.07
N TRP A 344 14.88 -8.01 8.01
CA TRP A 344 13.56 -7.47 7.73
C TRP A 344 12.93 -8.06 6.47
N ASP A 345 13.65 -8.01 5.34
CA ASP A 345 13.12 -8.51 4.07
C ASP A 345 12.86 -10.03 4.08
N SER A 346 13.68 -10.79 4.80
CA SER A 346 13.49 -12.23 4.95
C SER A 346 12.23 -12.54 5.75
N LEU A 347 12.07 -11.90 6.92
CA LEU A 347 10.90 -12.05 7.78
C LEU A 347 9.63 -11.61 7.06
N ARG A 348 9.68 -10.45 6.39
CA ARG A 348 8.56 -9.93 5.60
C ARG A 348 8.12 -10.90 4.51
N ARG A 349 9.06 -11.55 3.82
CA ARG A 349 8.74 -12.58 2.82
C ARG A 349 8.07 -13.81 3.44
N LEU A 350 8.52 -14.27 4.60
CA LEU A 350 7.91 -15.41 5.32
C LEU A 350 6.48 -15.10 5.77
N TRP A 351 6.27 -13.95 6.39
CA TRP A 351 4.93 -13.49 6.79
C TRP A 351 4.02 -13.28 5.58
N ASN A 352 4.54 -12.74 4.47
CA ASN A 352 3.77 -12.63 3.24
C ASN A 352 3.35 -14.01 2.69
N LYS A 353 4.24 -15.01 2.73
CA LYS A 353 3.87 -16.40 2.36
C LYS A 353 2.77 -16.95 3.26
N TYR A 354 2.86 -16.74 4.57
CA TYR A 354 1.81 -17.10 5.52
C TYR A 354 0.47 -16.42 5.18
N HIS A 355 0.46 -15.10 4.98
CA HIS A 355 -0.76 -14.37 4.65
C HIS A 355 -1.39 -14.78 3.33
N VAL A 356 -0.59 -15.10 2.31
CA VAL A 356 -1.11 -15.64 1.03
C VAL A 356 -1.77 -17.00 1.24
N LYS A 357 -1.15 -17.90 2.02
CA LYS A 357 -1.76 -19.20 2.34
C LYS A 357 -3.03 -19.05 3.19
N TRP A 358 -3.02 -18.15 4.18
CA TRP A 358 -4.19 -17.82 4.99
C TRP A 358 -5.34 -17.30 4.13
N SER A 359 -5.06 -16.37 3.21
CA SER A 359 -6.06 -15.86 2.29
C SER A 359 -6.67 -16.97 1.43
N ARG A 360 -5.85 -17.83 0.83
CA ARG A 360 -6.36 -18.97 0.02
C ARG A 360 -7.19 -19.94 0.85
N PHE A 361 -6.73 -20.28 2.04
CA PHE A 361 -7.42 -21.18 2.97
C PHE A 361 -8.79 -20.61 3.36
N THR A 362 -8.84 -19.34 3.78
CA THR A 362 -10.11 -18.68 4.15
C THR A 362 -11.05 -18.49 2.96
N THR A 363 -10.53 -18.21 1.76
CA THR A 363 -11.35 -18.17 0.54
C THR A 363 -11.99 -19.52 0.25
N HIS A 364 -11.20 -20.60 0.28
CA HIS A 364 -11.73 -21.95 0.08
C HIS A 364 -12.79 -22.31 1.13
N LEU A 365 -12.53 -22.03 2.40
CA LEU A 365 -13.49 -22.24 3.48
C LEU A 365 -14.81 -21.49 3.22
N ASN A 366 -14.73 -20.21 2.81
CA ASN A 366 -15.91 -19.39 2.54
C ASN A 366 -16.71 -19.92 1.35
N GLU A 367 -16.02 -20.37 0.28
CA GLU A 367 -16.65 -20.98 -0.89
C GLU A 367 -17.35 -22.31 -0.54
N SER A 368 -16.70 -23.19 0.21
CA SER A 368 -17.26 -24.49 0.59
C SER A 368 -18.44 -24.35 1.55
N ILE A 369 -18.39 -23.40 2.50
CA ILE A 369 -19.51 -23.12 3.43
C ILE A 369 -20.67 -22.43 2.70
N SER A 370 -20.39 -21.41 1.88
CA SER A 370 -21.43 -20.73 1.10
C SER A 370 -22.09 -21.68 0.08
N GLY A 371 -21.30 -22.62 -0.46
CA GLY A 371 -21.72 -23.67 -1.38
C GLY A 371 -22.15 -24.98 -0.71
N ILE A 372 -22.44 -24.98 0.60
CA ILE A 372 -22.66 -26.23 1.35
C ILE A 372 -23.74 -27.14 0.76
N ARG A 373 -24.78 -26.57 0.15
CA ARG A 373 -25.84 -27.34 -0.54
C ARG A 373 -25.29 -28.18 -1.70
N VAL A 374 -24.32 -27.67 -2.45
CA VAL A 374 -23.66 -28.39 -3.55
C VAL A 374 -22.79 -29.52 -3.01
N VAL A 375 -22.02 -29.24 -1.95
CA VAL A 375 -21.19 -30.27 -1.30
C VAL A 375 -22.07 -31.43 -0.82
N LYS A 376 -23.20 -31.12 -0.16
CA LYS A 376 -24.17 -32.11 0.33
C LYS A 376 -24.90 -32.85 -0.79
N SER A 377 -25.30 -32.16 -1.87
CA SER A 377 -26.02 -32.81 -2.97
C SER A 377 -25.18 -33.82 -3.74
N PHE A 378 -23.85 -33.65 -3.74
CA PHE A 378 -22.90 -34.55 -4.40
C PHE A 378 -22.14 -35.47 -3.41
N ALA A 379 -22.52 -35.49 -2.12
CA ALA A 379 -21.86 -36.25 -1.06
C ALA A 379 -20.32 -36.11 -1.04
N GLN A 380 -19.83 -34.87 -1.22
CA GLN A 380 -18.40 -34.57 -1.35
C GLN A 380 -17.73 -34.16 -0.03
N GLU A 381 -18.35 -34.39 1.13
CA GLU A 381 -17.84 -33.92 2.43
C GLU A 381 -16.41 -34.38 2.72
N ARG A 382 -16.12 -35.67 2.49
CA ARG A 382 -14.78 -36.22 2.74
C ARG A 382 -13.71 -35.58 1.86
N ARG A 383 -14.06 -35.23 0.61
CA ARG A 383 -13.14 -34.55 -0.31
C ARG A 383 -12.85 -33.13 0.14
N GLU A 384 -13.88 -32.41 0.62
CA GLU A 384 -13.71 -31.07 1.17
C GLU A 384 -12.93 -31.08 2.50
N GLU A 385 -13.11 -32.11 3.33
CA GLU A 385 -12.29 -32.35 4.53
C GLU A 385 -10.81 -32.60 4.17
N GLU A 386 -10.52 -33.45 3.20
CA GLU A 386 -9.16 -33.70 2.72
C GLU A 386 -8.50 -32.40 2.19
N ARG A 387 -9.26 -31.57 1.44
CA ARG A 387 -8.79 -30.27 0.94
C ARG A 387 -8.54 -29.27 2.07
N PHE A 388 -9.43 -29.22 3.05
CA PHE A 388 -9.27 -28.40 4.25
C PHE A 388 -7.99 -28.81 5.00
N ASN A 389 -7.80 -30.09 5.26
CA ASN A 389 -6.64 -30.61 5.99
C ASN A 389 -5.34 -30.27 5.26
N LYS A 390 -5.30 -30.45 3.93
CA LYS A 390 -4.14 -30.05 3.13
C LYS A 390 -3.84 -28.54 3.23
N GLY A 391 -4.86 -27.70 3.08
CA GLY A 391 -4.70 -26.24 3.20
C GLY A 391 -4.25 -25.81 4.59
N ASN A 392 -4.78 -26.46 5.63
CA ASN A 392 -4.43 -26.22 7.03
C ASN A 392 -2.98 -26.64 7.34
N ASP A 393 -2.52 -27.78 6.80
CA ASP A 393 -1.14 -28.23 6.94
C ASP A 393 -0.15 -27.30 6.23
N GLU A 394 -0.47 -26.87 5.01
CA GLU A 394 0.35 -25.89 4.29
C GLU A 394 0.46 -24.56 5.07
N LEU A 395 -0.63 -24.14 5.71
CA LEU A 395 -0.67 -22.96 6.56
C LEU A 395 0.18 -23.14 7.83
N ARG A 396 0.05 -24.28 8.51
CA ARG A 396 0.84 -24.67 9.68
C ARG A 396 2.34 -24.60 9.38
N GLU A 397 2.78 -25.18 8.27
CA GLU A 397 4.19 -25.15 7.85
C GLU A 397 4.71 -23.72 7.65
N ALA A 398 3.95 -22.87 6.95
CA ALA A 398 4.34 -21.49 6.72
C ALA A 398 4.41 -20.69 8.03
N LEU A 399 3.45 -20.90 8.93
CA LEU A 399 3.44 -20.25 10.24
C LEU A 399 4.64 -20.68 11.09
N VAL A 400 4.91 -21.99 11.19
CA VAL A 400 6.04 -22.51 11.99
C VAL A 400 7.38 -21.96 11.49
N VAL A 401 7.58 -21.86 10.18
CA VAL A 401 8.83 -21.29 9.63
C VAL A 401 8.93 -19.80 9.93
N ALA A 402 7.84 -19.04 9.78
CA ALA A 402 7.81 -17.61 10.09
C ALA A 402 8.09 -17.36 11.58
N GLU A 403 7.37 -18.04 12.47
CA GLU A 403 7.50 -17.93 13.92
C GLU A 403 8.87 -18.37 14.41
N ARG A 404 9.39 -19.53 13.99
CA ARG A 404 10.75 -19.96 14.40
C ARG A 404 11.81 -18.94 14.00
N THR A 405 11.70 -18.38 12.79
CA THR A 405 12.63 -17.35 12.32
C THR A 405 12.50 -16.07 13.16
N TRP A 406 11.27 -15.67 13.50
CA TRP A 406 10.99 -14.54 14.38
C TRP A 406 11.56 -14.76 15.78
N TYR A 407 11.31 -15.90 16.42
CA TYR A 407 11.84 -16.23 17.74
C TYR A 407 13.36 -16.24 17.77
N ILE A 408 14.04 -16.88 16.81
CA ILE A 408 15.51 -16.88 16.75
C ILE A 408 16.03 -15.44 16.64
N PHE A 409 15.43 -14.63 15.77
CA PHE A 409 15.81 -13.23 15.61
C PHE A 409 15.59 -12.42 16.90
N TYR A 410 14.42 -12.54 17.51
CA TYR A 410 14.06 -11.87 18.76
C TYR A 410 14.97 -12.30 19.93
N THR A 411 15.32 -13.59 20.04
CA THR A 411 16.26 -14.10 21.04
C THR A 411 17.66 -13.52 20.84
N ILE A 412 18.15 -13.43 19.60
CA ILE A 412 19.45 -12.80 19.30
C ILE A 412 19.43 -11.32 19.69
N LEU A 413 18.35 -10.58 19.38
CA LEU A 413 18.22 -9.18 19.81
C LEU A 413 18.25 -9.04 21.33
N ASN A 414 17.50 -9.88 22.07
CA ASN A 414 17.52 -9.86 23.55
C ASN A 414 18.89 -10.19 24.13
N PHE A 415 19.62 -11.12 23.52
CA PHE A 415 20.99 -11.44 23.92
C PHE A 415 21.91 -10.22 23.74
N ILE A 416 21.81 -9.52 22.60
CA ILE A 416 22.57 -8.30 22.33
C ILE A 416 22.20 -7.17 23.33
N MET A 417 20.91 -6.97 23.60
CA MET A 417 20.42 -6.00 24.58
C MET A 417 20.96 -6.30 25.99
N SER A 418 20.98 -7.57 26.38
CA SER A 418 21.50 -8.01 27.68
C SER A 418 23.00 -7.69 27.84
N PHE A 419 23.78 -7.72 26.75
CA PHE A 419 25.19 -7.34 26.78
C PHE A 419 25.39 -5.87 27.19
N GLY A 420 24.51 -4.96 26.76
CA GLY A 420 24.55 -3.56 27.18
C GLY A 420 24.41 -3.39 28.70
N ILE A 421 23.57 -4.22 29.33
CA ILE A 421 23.40 -4.21 30.78
C ILE A 421 24.68 -4.66 31.48
N PHE A 422 25.36 -5.71 30.98
CA PHE A 422 26.64 -6.16 31.54
C PHE A 422 27.74 -5.12 31.40
N LEU A 423 27.82 -4.42 30.26
CA LEU A 423 28.77 -3.32 30.08
C LEU A 423 28.54 -2.23 31.14
N VAL A 424 27.28 -1.85 31.37
CA VAL A 424 26.96 -0.83 32.39
C VAL A 424 27.27 -1.28 33.80
N TRP A 425 26.98 -2.53 34.16
CA TRP A 425 27.39 -3.06 35.46
C TRP A 425 28.90 -3.03 35.67
N TYR A 426 29.67 -3.43 34.66
CA TYR A 426 31.12 -3.49 34.76
C TYR A 426 31.77 -2.10 34.78
N PHE A 427 31.50 -1.27 33.77
CA PHE A 427 32.11 0.06 33.65
C PHE A 427 31.52 1.04 34.66
N GLY A 428 30.20 1.04 34.88
CA GLY A 428 29.56 1.85 35.90
C GLY A 428 29.96 1.43 37.31
N GLY A 429 30.07 0.12 37.58
CA GLY A 429 30.59 -0.39 38.85
C GLY A 429 32.04 0.05 39.09
N ARG A 430 32.90 0.02 38.06
CA ARG A 430 34.27 0.55 38.16
C ARG A 430 34.29 2.04 38.49
N GLN A 431 33.45 2.85 37.84
CA GLN A 431 33.35 4.29 38.14
C GLN A 431 32.85 4.55 39.57
N ILE A 432 31.95 3.71 40.11
CA ILE A 432 31.56 3.78 41.53
C ILE A 432 32.74 3.48 42.45
N LEU A 433 33.52 2.42 42.17
CA LEU A 433 34.68 2.06 42.97
C LEU A 433 35.76 3.16 42.96
N ASN A 434 35.83 3.95 41.88
CA ASN A 434 36.71 5.11 41.75
C ASN A 434 36.13 6.41 42.34
N ASN A 435 34.92 6.39 42.90
CA ASN A 435 34.18 7.57 43.37
C ASN A 435 33.83 8.60 42.28
N GLU A 436 33.76 8.17 41.01
CA GLU A 436 33.37 9.01 39.86
C GLU A 436 31.86 8.98 39.60
N LEU A 437 31.16 7.97 40.13
CA LEU A 437 29.73 7.72 39.94
C LEU A 437 29.08 7.32 41.25
N THR A 438 27.82 7.70 41.47
CA THR A 438 27.04 7.25 42.62
C THR A 438 26.27 5.96 42.31
N LEU A 439 25.92 5.19 43.35
CA LEU A 439 25.14 3.96 43.19
C LEU A 439 23.74 4.25 42.62
N GLY A 440 23.11 5.35 43.02
CA GLY A 440 21.81 5.77 42.51
C GLY A 440 21.86 6.10 41.02
N VAL A 441 22.93 6.73 40.53
CA VAL A 441 23.12 6.98 39.09
C VAL A 441 23.18 5.67 38.32
N LEU A 442 23.95 4.68 38.78
CA LEU A 442 24.01 3.37 38.12
C LEU A 442 22.64 2.68 38.06
N MET A 443 21.88 2.72 39.15
CA MET A 443 20.53 2.13 39.19
C MET A 443 19.53 2.83 38.27
N ALA A 444 19.63 4.16 38.13
CA ALA A 444 18.87 4.90 37.14
C ALA A 444 19.27 4.52 35.70
N PHE A 445 20.57 4.38 35.41
CA PHE A 445 21.06 3.91 34.10
C PHE A 445 20.45 2.55 33.73
N ILE A 446 20.51 1.57 34.63
CA ILE A 446 19.96 0.22 34.39
C ILE A 446 18.45 0.29 34.08
N SER A 447 17.71 1.15 34.79
CA SER A 447 16.28 1.35 34.57
C SER A 447 15.99 1.99 33.20
N TYR A 448 16.76 3.01 32.82
CA TYR A 448 16.61 3.70 31.54
C TYR A 448 17.03 2.86 30.34
N ILE A 449 18.01 1.96 30.47
CA ILE A 449 18.42 1.04 29.40
C ILE A 449 17.23 0.21 28.90
N TRP A 450 16.45 -0.36 29.82
CA TRP A 450 15.26 -1.14 29.44
C TRP A 450 14.21 -0.28 28.72
N GLN A 451 14.03 0.97 29.16
CA GLN A 451 13.12 1.91 28.50
C GLN A 451 13.63 2.34 27.12
N LEU A 452 14.95 2.50 26.96
CA LEU A 452 15.60 2.88 25.71
C LEU A 452 15.52 1.77 24.66
N TYR A 453 15.66 0.51 25.08
CA TYR A 453 15.66 -0.64 24.19
C TYR A 453 14.26 -1.12 23.78
N ARG A 454 13.25 -0.95 24.64
CA ARG A 454 11.86 -1.33 24.35
C ARG A 454 11.29 -0.82 23.01
N PRO A 455 11.51 0.45 22.59
CA PRO A 455 10.98 0.98 21.33
C PRO A 455 11.77 0.59 20.07
N LEU A 456 12.96 0.00 20.21
CA LEU A 456 13.85 -0.41 19.11
C LEU A 456 13.52 -1.82 18.63
#